data_AF-A0A2A6JIB7-F1
#
_entry.id   AF-A0A2A6JIB7-F1
#
_cell.length_a   1.000
_cell.length_b   1.000
_cell.length_c   1.000
_cell.angle_alpha   90.00
_cell.angle_beta   90.00
_cell.angle_gamma   90.00
#
_symmetry.space_group_name_H-M   'P 1'
#
loop_
_entity.id
_entity.type
_entity.pdbx_description
1 polymer ?
#
loop_
_entity_poly.entity_id
_entity_poly.type
_entity_poly.pdbx_seq_one_letter_code
_entity_poly.pdbx_strand_id
1 'polypeptide(L)'
;MTLIASFMWKGFYFAFGDTLITTPTRIHEDIPIPTQNLPNETEQIEGSGIRVAGLTRKIFTIGPHLVFGWSGPMANFENGLRHLYSAPLDEPLSLQVLQAILNESGLPKDRASAWFIDAFTRDRGMVGFSHNMRKIAREKDGAISVAGSGAESFLERLEIDSADNRDGVSFFNHTLAAQARYLIEQHRQGRHLDQGFGGAFEFISTENGSFVSFDRVMIVFRDYWDVEEQNDVRKDAQNVSRVGNTFSKIDAVYYTTHFDHALIVGRWFPGSHKMFGAVPPFSEGQALAGTPRFGVDHVFEVMSHHSGRRSTVFDRVPDEYDFEVIGEDTRLTLPMTLPVDLEIALRKELT
;
A
#
# COMPACT_ATOMS: atom_id res chain seq x y z
N MET A 1 10.23 -8.02 -9.39
CA MET A 1 9.06 -7.24 -9.85
C MET A 1 8.47 -6.57 -8.63
N THR A 2 8.09 -5.30 -8.72
CA THR A 2 7.65 -4.49 -7.56
C THR A 2 7.29 -3.05 -7.96
N LEU A 3 6.77 -2.28 -7.02
CA LEU A 3 6.78 -0.84 -6.96
C LEU A 3 7.36 -0.41 -5.61
N ILE A 4 8.48 0.30 -5.62
CA ILE A 4 9.02 0.99 -4.44
C ILE A 4 9.30 2.45 -4.78
N ALA A 5 9.06 3.32 -3.81
CA ALA A 5 9.28 4.74 -3.95
C ALA A 5 9.70 5.39 -2.63
N SER A 6 10.56 6.40 -2.73
CA SER A 6 10.95 7.29 -1.63
C SER A 6 10.67 8.73 -2.07
N PHE A 7 10.01 9.46 -1.18
CA PHE A 7 9.59 10.85 -1.37
C PHE A 7 10.23 11.68 -0.27
N MET A 8 11.31 12.37 -0.61
CA MET A 8 11.83 13.50 0.17
C MET A 8 11.43 14.76 -0.59
N TRP A 9 10.27 15.33 -0.27
CA TRP A 9 9.67 16.38 -1.10
C TRP A 9 9.06 17.51 -0.28
N LYS A 10 9.54 18.74 -0.51
CA LYS A 10 9.06 19.98 0.09
C LYS A 10 8.93 19.91 1.61
N GLY A 11 9.94 19.32 2.26
CA GLY A 11 9.98 19.17 3.72
C GLY A 11 9.09 18.07 4.29
N PHE A 12 8.46 17.25 3.44
CA PHE A 12 7.69 16.08 3.85
C PHE A 12 8.38 14.80 3.40
N TYR A 13 8.38 13.78 4.26
CA TYR A 13 8.89 12.45 3.94
C TYR A 13 7.78 11.42 3.93
N PHE A 14 7.80 10.59 2.89
CA PHE A 14 7.22 9.26 2.99
C PHE A 14 7.89 8.27 2.02
N ALA A 15 7.80 6.99 2.34
CA ALA A 15 8.10 5.88 1.44
C ALA A 15 6.79 5.16 1.09
N PHE A 16 6.77 4.55 -0.10
CA PHE A 16 5.64 3.77 -0.59
C PHE A 16 6.13 2.48 -1.24
N GLY A 17 5.45 1.36 -0.97
CA GLY A 17 5.79 0.10 -1.61
C GLY A 17 4.64 -0.89 -1.64
N ASP A 18 4.64 -1.77 -2.63
CA ASP A 18 3.73 -2.91 -2.68
C ASP A 18 4.30 -4.14 -1.95
N THR A 19 3.53 -5.22 -1.85
CA THR A 19 3.94 -6.44 -1.14
C THR A 19 3.99 -7.70 -2.00
N LEU A 20 3.57 -7.64 -3.26
CA LEU A 20 3.40 -8.82 -4.11
C LEU A 20 4.74 -9.48 -4.46
N ILE A 21 4.87 -10.78 -4.20
CA ILE A 21 5.99 -11.57 -4.68
C ILE A 21 5.53 -12.44 -5.83
N THR A 22 6.34 -12.46 -6.89
CA THR A 22 6.10 -13.25 -8.08
C THR A 22 7.29 -14.14 -8.42
N THR A 23 7.02 -15.20 -9.17
CA THR A 23 8.00 -16.18 -9.63
C THR A 23 7.68 -16.58 -11.08
N PRO A 24 8.67 -16.97 -11.90
CA PRO A 24 8.41 -17.54 -13.22
C PRO A 24 7.89 -18.99 -13.15
N THR A 25 8.04 -19.68 -12.01
CA THR A 25 7.65 -21.09 -11.87
C THR A 25 6.24 -21.23 -11.30
N ARG A 26 5.44 -22.16 -11.84
CA ARG A 26 4.15 -22.48 -11.25
C ARG A 26 4.37 -23.12 -9.88
N ILE A 27 3.91 -22.46 -8.83
CA ILE A 27 3.78 -23.05 -7.50
C ILE A 27 2.52 -23.92 -7.51
N HIS A 28 2.58 -25.09 -6.87
CA HIS A 28 1.52 -26.11 -6.96
C HIS A 28 0.19 -25.66 -6.33
N GLU A 29 0.21 -24.63 -5.49
CA GLU A 29 -0.96 -24.08 -4.80
C GLU A 29 -1.02 -22.56 -5.02
N ASP A 30 -2.22 -22.08 -5.36
CA ASP A 30 -2.48 -20.64 -5.44
C ASP A 30 -2.52 -20.04 -4.04
N ILE A 31 -1.60 -19.12 -3.78
CA ILE A 31 -1.55 -18.39 -2.52
C ILE A 31 -2.48 -17.18 -2.66
N PRO A 32 -3.59 -17.12 -1.89
CA PRO A 32 -4.51 -15.99 -1.98
C PRO A 32 -3.81 -14.72 -1.53
N ILE A 33 -4.18 -13.61 -2.15
CA ILE A 33 -3.73 -12.26 -1.79
C ILE A 33 -4.95 -11.39 -1.46
N PRO A 34 -4.79 -10.24 -0.77
CA PRO A 34 -5.92 -9.40 -0.38
C PRO A 34 -6.84 -9.05 -1.54
N THR A 35 -6.32 -8.86 -2.75
CA THR A 35 -7.11 -8.50 -3.93
C THR A 35 -7.76 -9.70 -4.62
N GLN A 36 -7.17 -10.89 -4.58
CA GLN A 36 -7.62 -12.05 -5.35
C GLN A 36 -7.51 -13.37 -4.57
N ASN A 37 -8.57 -14.18 -4.61
CA ASN A 37 -8.58 -15.51 -3.99
C ASN A 37 -7.75 -16.53 -4.78
N LEU A 38 -7.76 -16.43 -6.11
CA LEU A 38 -7.04 -17.30 -7.04
C LEU A 38 -6.25 -16.40 -8.01
N PRO A 39 -5.19 -15.72 -7.52
CA PRO A 39 -4.53 -14.70 -8.32
C PRO A 39 -3.92 -15.24 -9.62
N ASN A 40 -3.51 -16.51 -9.67
CA ASN A 40 -2.89 -17.09 -10.87
C ASN A 40 -3.89 -17.60 -11.90
N GLU A 41 -5.18 -17.63 -11.55
CA GLU A 41 -6.28 -17.97 -12.46
C GLU A 41 -6.91 -16.73 -13.11
N THR A 42 -6.40 -15.53 -12.81
CA THR A 42 -6.85 -14.31 -13.48
C THR A 42 -6.40 -14.29 -14.94
N GLU A 43 -7.26 -13.78 -15.84
CA GLU A 43 -6.96 -13.66 -17.28
C GLU A 43 -5.66 -12.90 -17.55
N GLN A 44 -5.28 -11.97 -16.67
CA GLN A 44 -4.04 -11.19 -16.81
C GLN A 44 -2.79 -12.00 -16.48
N ILE A 45 -2.84 -12.83 -15.43
CA ILE A 45 -1.70 -13.68 -15.06
C ILE A 45 -1.59 -14.86 -16.02
N GLU A 46 -2.72 -15.37 -16.53
CA GLU A 46 -2.73 -16.41 -17.53
C GLU A 46 -1.95 -15.97 -18.79
N GLY A 47 -0.87 -16.67 -19.12
CA GLY A 47 -0.01 -16.33 -20.27
C GLY A 47 1.09 -15.27 -20.03
N SER A 48 1.11 -14.57 -18.89
CA SER A 48 2.13 -13.54 -18.59
C SER A 48 3.55 -14.08 -18.35
N GLY A 49 3.69 -15.39 -18.13
CA GLY A 49 4.97 -16.01 -17.74
C GLY A 49 5.38 -15.75 -16.29
N ILE A 50 4.52 -15.09 -15.50
CA ILE A 50 4.72 -14.85 -14.07
C ILE A 50 3.60 -15.48 -13.26
N ARG A 51 3.88 -15.76 -11.99
CA ARG A 51 2.94 -16.33 -11.04
C ARG A 51 3.10 -15.65 -9.69
N VAL A 52 2.00 -15.35 -9.03
CA VAL A 52 1.96 -14.88 -7.65
C VAL A 52 2.42 -16.00 -6.71
N ALA A 53 3.38 -15.66 -5.87
CA ALA A 53 4.04 -16.55 -4.91
C ALA A 53 3.80 -16.17 -3.45
N GLY A 54 3.12 -15.05 -3.19
CA GLY A 54 2.78 -14.62 -1.84
C GLY A 54 3.05 -13.13 -1.62
N LEU A 55 3.25 -12.76 -0.35
CA LEU A 55 3.39 -11.38 0.09
C LEU A 55 4.63 -11.24 0.99
N THR A 56 5.34 -10.12 0.85
CA THR A 56 6.42 -9.70 1.76
C THR A 56 6.50 -8.18 1.77
N ARG A 57 6.96 -7.59 2.86
CA ARG A 57 7.17 -6.14 2.92
C ARG A 57 8.37 -5.75 2.06
N LYS A 58 8.15 -4.78 1.17
CA LYS A 58 9.21 -4.27 0.29
C LYS A 58 9.74 -2.92 0.71
N ILE A 59 9.00 -2.22 1.57
CA ILE A 59 9.50 -1.12 2.37
C ILE A 59 9.28 -1.47 3.84
N PHE A 60 10.25 -1.19 4.69
CA PHE A 60 10.14 -1.43 6.14
C PHE A 60 11.22 -0.67 6.88
N THR A 61 11.03 -0.49 8.18
CA THR A 61 12.02 0.13 9.06
C THR A 61 13.02 -0.90 9.57
N ILE A 62 14.29 -0.51 9.71
CA ILE A 62 15.34 -1.27 10.43
C ILE A 62 15.76 -0.41 11.62
N GLY A 63 15.21 -0.71 12.79
CA GLY A 63 15.21 0.25 13.90
C GLY A 63 14.32 1.48 13.60
N PRO A 64 14.23 2.45 14.52
CA PRO A 64 13.33 3.61 14.37
C PRO A 64 13.86 4.69 13.42
N HIS A 65 15.13 4.63 13.02
CA HIS A 65 15.82 5.71 12.32
C HIS A 65 16.32 5.36 10.92
N LEU A 66 15.91 4.22 10.37
CA LEU A 66 16.25 3.80 9.02
C LEU A 66 15.04 3.15 8.34
N VAL A 67 14.75 3.56 7.10
CA VAL A 67 13.83 2.89 6.18
C VAL A 67 14.65 2.21 5.10
N PHE A 68 14.30 0.98 4.79
CA PHE A 68 14.84 0.22 3.68
C PHE A 68 13.73 -0.10 2.68
N GLY A 69 14.00 0.10 1.39
CA GLY A 69 13.12 -0.31 0.30
C GLY A 69 13.85 -1.15 -0.73
N TRP A 70 13.22 -2.22 -1.24
CA TRP A 70 13.87 -3.13 -2.21
C TRP A 70 13.00 -3.62 -3.36
N SER A 71 13.71 -3.91 -4.44
CA SER A 71 13.20 -4.36 -5.72
C SER A 71 14.19 -5.33 -6.36
N GLY A 72 13.70 -6.46 -6.86
CA GLY A 72 14.51 -7.41 -7.62
C GLY A 72 14.39 -8.83 -7.07
N PRO A 73 15.35 -9.72 -7.39
CA PRO A 73 15.40 -11.06 -6.83
C PRO A 73 15.66 -11.00 -5.32
N MET A 74 14.70 -11.48 -4.52
CA MET A 74 14.76 -11.44 -3.05
C MET A 74 16.05 -12.07 -2.48
N ALA A 75 16.50 -13.18 -3.08
CA ALA A 75 17.71 -13.89 -2.66
C ALA A 75 18.98 -13.01 -2.71
N ASN A 76 19.04 -12.01 -3.61
CA ASN A 76 20.19 -11.11 -3.70
C ASN A 76 20.35 -10.21 -2.46
N PHE A 77 19.29 -10.03 -1.68
CA PHE A 77 19.25 -9.15 -0.53
C PHE A 77 19.56 -9.85 0.79
N GLU A 78 19.65 -11.18 0.83
CA GLU A 78 19.76 -11.93 2.09
C GLU A 78 20.94 -11.50 2.95
N ASN A 79 22.15 -11.51 2.39
CA ASN A 79 23.37 -11.13 3.13
C ASN A 79 23.31 -9.67 3.59
N GLY A 80 22.88 -8.77 2.70
CA GLY A 80 22.71 -7.35 2.98
C GLY A 80 21.77 -7.08 4.15
N LEU A 81 20.59 -7.70 4.11
CA LEU A 81 19.57 -7.50 5.13
C LEU A 81 19.95 -8.13 6.46
N ARG A 82 20.50 -9.36 6.47
CA ARG A 82 21.00 -9.98 7.71
C ARG A 82 22.08 -9.12 8.37
N HIS A 83 22.99 -8.54 7.59
CA HIS A 83 23.97 -7.60 8.11
C HIS A 83 23.30 -6.36 8.71
N LEU A 84 22.37 -5.72 8.00
CA LEU A 84 21.67 -4.55 8.52
C LEU A 84 20.86 -4.86 9.79
N TYR A 85 20.16 -6.00 9.86
CA TYR A 85 19.41 -6.40 11.05
C TYR A 85 20.29 -6.65 12.28
N SER A 86 21.57 -6.98 12.09
CA SER A 86 22.54 -7.20 13.18
C SER A 86 23.34 -5.96 13.54
N ALA A 87 23.21 -4.87 12.78
CA ALA A 87 23.89 -3.61 13.04
C ALA A 87 23.17 -2.84 14.16
N PRO A 88 23.90 -2.07 15.00
CA PRO A 88 23.31 -1.28 16.08
C PRO A 88 22.63 0.00 15.54
N LEU A 89 21.43 -0.16 14.98
CA LEU A 89 20.66 0.89 14.29
C LEU A 89 19.51 1.46 15.14
N ASP A 90 19.50 1.18 16.44
CA ASP A 90 18.44 1.63 17.36
C ASP A 90 18.49 3.14 17.66
N GLU A 91 19.65 3.77 17.46
CA GLU A 91 19.85 5.21 17.63
C GLU A 91 20.41 5.87 16.35
N PRO A 92 20.21 7.19 16.15
CA PRO A 92 20.76 7.89 15.00
C PRO A 92 22.29 7.86 14.99
N LEU A 93 22.87 7.22 13.97
CA LEU A 93 24.33 7.15 13.77
C LEU A 93 24.87 8.43 13.11
N SER A 94 26.16 8.71 13.23
CA SER A 94 26.80 9.70 12.36
C SER A 94 26.86 9.19 10.93
N LEU A 95 26.78 10.09 9.95
CA LEU A 95 26.84 9.77 8.53
C LEU A 95 28.01 8.85 8.17
N GLN A 96 29.20 9.10 8.74
CA GLN A 96 30.41 8.29 8.47
C GLN A 96 30.25 6.84 8.92
N VAL A 97 29.64 6.60 10.08
CA VAL A 97 29.44 5.25 10.64
C VAL A 97 28.39 4.51 9.82
N LEU A 98 27.28 5.20 9.49
CA LEU A 98 26.26 4.64 8.63
C LEU A 98 26.84 4.24 7.27
N GLN A 99 27.63 5.10 6.63
CA GLN A 99 28.31 4.77 5.37
C GLN A 99 29.24 3.57 5.48
N ALA A 100 29.96 3.41 6.59
CA ALA A 100 30.81 2.22 6.82
C ALA A 100 29.97 0.94 6.88
N ILE A 101 28.89 0.93 7.65
CA ILE A 101 27.95 -0.20 7.74
C ILE A 101 27.37 -0.53 6.35
N LEU A 102 26.91 0.48 5.60
CA LEU A 102 26.35 0.27 4.27
C LEU A 102 27.39 -0.30 3.29
N ASN A 103 28.64 0.14 3.37
CA ASN A 103 29.72 -0.37 2.53
C ASN A 103 30.08 -1.84 2.85
N GLU A 104 29.96 -2.23 4.12
CA GLU A 104 30.25 -3.59 4.60
C GLU A 104 29.08 -4.56 4.47
N SER A 105 27.85 -4.04 4.35
CA SER A 105 26.62 -4.84 4.30
C SER A 105 26.57 -5.89 3.18
N GLY A 106 27.23 -5.64 2.05
CA GLY A 106 27.11 -6.51 0.89
C GLY A 106 25.77 -6.39 0.15
N LEU A 107 25.05 -5.27 0.32
CA LEU A 107 23.86 -4.97 -0.48
C LEU A 107 24.14 -5.11 -1.99
N PRO A 108 23.20 -5.68 -2.77
CA PRO A 108 23.44 -6.00 -4.17
C PRO A 108 23.64 -4.73 -5.00
N LYS A 109 24.62 -4.78 -5.90
CA LYS A 109 24.95 -3.70 -6.86
C LYS A 109 24.73 -4.11 -8.32
N ASP A 110 24.09 -5.25 -8.55
CA ASP A 110 23.76 -5.74 -9.88
C ASP A 110 22.62 -4.92 -10.52
N ARG A 111 22.35 -5.14 -11.81
CA ARG A 111 21.34 -4.38 -12.57
C ARG A 111 19.90 -4.80 -12.29
N ALA A 112 19.67 -6.01 -11.81
CA ALA A 112 18.33 -6.53 -11.54
C ALA A 112 17.82 -6.12 -10.15
N SER A 113 18.72 -5.66 -9.27
CA SER A 113 18.41 -5.17 -7.94
C SER A 113 18.31 -3.64 -7.93
N ALA A 114 17.29 -3.11 -7.27
CA ALA A 114 17.18 -1.69 -6.93
C ALA A 114 16.76 -1.56 -5.46
N TRP A 115 17.28 -0.55 -4.79
CA TRP A 115 16.98 -0.32 -3.38
C TRP A 115 17.24 1.13 -2.99
N PHE A 116 16.62 1.53 -1.88
CA PHE A 116 16.94 2.77 -1.20
C PHE A 116 17.05 2.56 0.31
N ILE A 117 17.82 3.44 0.94
CA ILE A 117 17.93 3.58 2.38
C ILE A 117 17.77 5.06 2.70
N ASP A 118 16.76 5.40 3.48
CA ASP A 118 16.61 6.74 4.05
C ASP A 118 16.83 6.62 5.56
N ALA A 119 17.67 7.49 6.12
CA ALA A 119 18.08 7.40 7.52
C ALA A 119 18.20 8.75 8.19
N PHE A 120 17.85 8.83 9.47
CA PHE A 120 18.19 9.97 10.32
C PHE A 120 19.59 9.81 10.88
N THR A 121 20.42 10.83 10.67
CA THR A 121 21.78 10.90 11.21
C THR A 121 21.90 11.99 12.26
N ARG A 122 22.70 11.73 13.30
CA ARG A 122 22.90 12.69 14.40
C ARG A 122 23.59 13.99 13.99
N ASP A 123 24.29 13.99 12.85
CA ASP A 123 25.16 15.10 12.39
C ASP A 123 24.69 15.79 11.10
N ARG A 124 23.75 15.20 10.34
CA ARG A 124 23.27 15.75 9.06
C ARG A 124 21.74 15.76 8.88
N GLY A 125 20.98 15.25 9.85
CA GLY A 125 19.55 15.04 9.66
C GLY A 125 19.26 13.86 8.74
N MET A 126 18.20 13.94 7.93
CA MET A 126 17.81 12.88 7.03
C MET A 126 18.75 12.79 5.82
N VAL A 127 19.21 11.60 5.49
CA VAL A 127 20.06 11.31 4.34
C VAL A 127 19.50 10.11 3.57
N GLY A 128 19.68 10.12 2.24
CA GLY A 128 19.23 9.05 1.36
C GLY A 128 20.38 8.40 0.59
N PHE A 129 20.39 7.07 0.54
CA PHE A 129 21.26 6.24 -0.28
C PHE A 129 20.40 5.41 -1.23
N SER A 130 20.86 5.17 -2.45
CA SER A 130 20.06 4.43 -3.41
C SER A 130 20.91 3.75 -4.47
N HIS A 131 20.43 2.63 -4.98
CA HIS A 131 20.98 1.92 -6.12
C HIS A 131 19.88 1.62 -7.14
N ASN A 132 20.12 1.90 -8.42
CA ASN A 132 19.16 1.73 -9.52
C ASN A 132 17.75 2.34 -9.31
N MET A 133 17.64 3.35 -8.44
CA MET A 133 16.41 4.15 -8.30
C MET A 133 16.39 5.26 -9.36
N ARG A 134 15.27 5.38 -10.09
CA ARG A 134 15.04 6.49 -11.03
C ARG A 134 14.59 7.71 -10.25
N LYS A 135 15.37 8.79 -10.31
CA LYS A 135 14.96 10.11 -9.81
C LYS A 135 14.04 10.78 -10.82
N ILE A 136 12.82 11.09 -10.42
CA ILE A 136 11.77 11.60 -11.31
C ILE A 136 11.47 13.07 -11.06
N ALA A 137 11.72 13.55 -9.85
CA ALA A 137 11.70 14.96 -9.50
C ALA A 137 12.84 15.25 -8.52
N ARG A 138 13.41 16.45 -8.59
CA ARG A 138 14.52 16.85 -7.72
C ARG A 138 14.39 18.31 -7.33
N GLU A 139 14.59 18.57 -6.06
CA GLU A 139 14.73 19.92 -5.51
C GLU A 139 16.09 20.05 -4.80
N LYS A 140 16.32 21.21 -4.16
CA LYS A 140 17.59 21.52 -3.50
C LYS A 140 17.94 20.49 -2.43
N ASP A 141 16.95 20.11 -1.62
CA ASP A 141 17.14 19.32 -0.39
C ASP A 141 16.35 17.99 -0.42
N GLY A 142 15.90 17.55 -1.60
CA GLY A 142 15.00 16.41 -1.74
C GLY A 142 14.89 15.87 -3.16
N ALA A 143 14.32 14.67 -3.29
CA ALA A 143 13.99 14.06 -4.56
C ALA A 143 12.85 13.05 -4.38
N ILE A 144 12.12 12.84 -5.48
CA ILE A 144 11.24 11.69 -5.62
C ILE A 144 12.00 10.63 -6.41
N SER A 145 12.10 9.43 -5.85
CA SER A 145 12.83 8.30 -6.43
C SER A 145 11.95 7.07 -6.48
N VAL A 146 11.90 6.39 -7.63
CA VAL A 146 11.08 5.18 -7.83
C VAL A 146 11.87 4.05 -8.47
N ALA A 147 11.46 2.81 -8.22
CA ALA A 147 11.95 1.64 -8.94
C ALA A 147 10.92 0.50 -8.97
N GLY A 148 11.22 -0.50 -9.79
CA GLY A 148 10.39 -1.68 -9.97
C GLY A 148 9.54 -1.63 -11.24
N SER A 149 8.89 -2.75 -11.53
CA SER A 149 8.04 -2.94 -12.71
C SER A 149 6.76 -2.09 -12.68
N GLY A 150 6.24 -1.75 -11.50
CA GLY A 150 5.08 -0.87 -11.38
C GLY A 150 5.40 0.63 -11.49
N ALA A 151 6.67 1.00 -11.65
CA ALA A 151 7.09 2.40 -11.59
C ALA A 151 6.47 3.26 -12.68
N GLU A 152 6.39 2.79 -13.93
CA GLU A 152 5.83 3.57 -15.04
C GLU A 152 4.33 3.82 -14.87
N SER A 153 3.56 2.76 -14.61
CA SER A 153 2.13 2.84 -14.27
C SER A 153 1.89 3.84 -13.12
N PHE A 154 2.75 3.79 -12.09
CA PHE A 154 2.68 4.69 -10.95
C PHE A 154 2.97 6.16 -11.31
N LEU A 155 3.94 6.42 -12.18
CA LEU A 155 4.22 7.78 -12.66
C LEU A 155 3.05 8.37 -13.42
N GLU A 156 2.48 7.60 -14.34
CA GLU A 156 1.34 8.02 -15.15
C GLU A 156 0.15 8.38 -14.26
N ARG A 157 -0.10 7.56 -13.24
CA ARG A 157 -1.24 7.75 -12.33
C ARG A 157 -1.08 8.93 -11.38
N LEU A 158 0.14 9.25 -10.98
CA LEU A 158 0.44 10.39 -10.12
C LEU A 158 0.54 11.71 -10.88
N GLU A 159 0.47 11.69 -12.22
CA GLU A 159 0.61 12.87 -13.08
C GLU A 159 1.84 13.71 -12.70
N ILE A 160 2.99 13.04 -12.56
CA ILE A 160 4.17 13.63 -11.90
C ILE A 160 4.74 14.84 -12.63
N ASP A 161 4.43 15.01 -13.91
CA ASP A 161 4.74 16.24 -14.65
C ASP A 161 4.05 17.48 -14.03
N SER A 162 3.04 17.29 -13.18
CA SER A 162 2.38 18.33 -12.38
C SER A 162 2.85 18.41 -10.92
N ALA A 163 3.82 17.57 -10.50
CA ALA A 163 4.26 17.43 -9.11
C ALA A 163 4.88 18.72 -8.53
N ASP A 164 5.53 19.52 -9.38
CA ASP A 164 6.16 20.79 -8.98
C ASP A 164 5.18 21.78 -8.35
N ASN A 165 3.88 21.66 -8.63
CA ASN A 165 2.84 22.54 -8.08
C ASN A 165 2.22 22.03 -6.77
N ARG A 166 2.53 20.79 -6.33
CA ARG A 166 1.91 20.18 -5.14
C ARG A 166 2.87 20.25 -3.95
N ASP A 167 2.37 20.57 -2.77
CA ASP A 167 3.12 20.39 -1.52
C ASP A 167 3.23 18.91 -1.15
N GLY A 168 4.07 18.58 -0.16
CA GLY A 168 4.33 17.20 0.23
C GLY A 168 3.10 16.45 0.76
N VAL A 169 2.23 17.12 1.52
CA VAL A 169 1.01 16.53 2.10
C VAL A 169 -0.01 16.25 1.01
N SER A 170 -0.22 17.20 0.09
CA SER A 170 -1.10 17.03 -1.06
C SER A 170 -0.63 15.88 -1.95
N PHE A 171 0.69 15.73 -2.10
CA PHE A 171 1.28 14.64 -2.87
C PHE A 171 1.09 13.27 -2.18
N PHE A 172 1.22 13.23 -0.85
CA PHE A 172 0.91 12.04 -0.04
C PHE A 172 -0.55 11.61 -0.21
N ASN A 173 -1.51 12.54 -0.06
CA ASN A 173 -2.93 12.26 -0.25
C ASN A 173 -3.24 11.79 -1.68
N HIS A 174 -2.58 12.37 -2.68
CA HIS A 174 -2.71 11.91 -4.05
C HIS A 174 -2.20 10.48 -4.24
N THR A 175 -1.12 10.11 -3.54
CA THR A 175 -0.57 8.75 -3.56
C THR A 175 -1.51 7.75 -2.88
N LEU A 176 -2.17 8.12 -1.79
CA LEU A 176 -3.22 7.32 -1.16
C LEU A 176 -4.40 7.07 -2.11
N ALA A 177 -4.86 8.10 -2.83
CA ALA A 177 -5.90 7.93 -3.84
C ALA A 177 -5.45 7.01 -4.99
N ALA A 178 -4.19 7.11 -5.43
CA ALA A 178 -3.63 6.22 -6.44
C ALA A 178 -3.59 4.76 -5.96
N GLN A 179 -3.15 4.52 -4.72
CA GLN A 179 -3.18 3.20 -4.08
C GLN A 179 -4.59 2.60 -4.08
N ALA A 180 -5.59 3.37 -3.63
CA ALA A 180 -6.96 2.89 -3.55
C ALA A 180 -7.50 2.47 -4.93
N ARG A 181 -7.13 3.22 -5.99
CA ARG A 181 -7.43 2.88 -7.38
C ARG A 181 -6.75 1.59 -7.84
N TYR A 182 -5.48 1.39 -7.52
CA TYR A 182 -4.80 0.12 -7.83
C TYR A 182 -5.47 -1.06 -7.16
N LEU A 183 -5.85 -0.93 -5.88
CA LEU A 183 -6.50 -1.99 -5.13
C LEU A 183 -7.86 -2.38 -5.71
N ILE A 184 -8.71 -1.42 -6.10
CA ILE A 184 -10.02 -1.74 -6.71
C ILE A 184 -9.88 -2.35 -8.11
N GLU A 185 -8.93 -1.84 -8.91
CA GLU A 185 -8.61 -2.40 -10.23
C GLU A 185 -8.12 -3.85 -10.11
N GLN A 186 -7.27 -4.12 -9.11
CA GLN A 186 -6.82 -5.47 -8.78
C GLN A 186 -7.94 -6.35 -8.26
N HIS A 187 -8.78 -5.84 -7.36
CA HIS A 187 -9.90 -6.56 -6.79
C HIS A 187 -10.87 -7.06 -7.86
N ARG A 188 -11.21 -6.21 -8.82
CA ARG A 188 -12.23 -6.50 -9.84
C ARG A 188 -11.71 -7.34 -10.99
N GLN A 189 -10.48 -7.09 -11.43
CA GLN A 189 -9.99 -7.58 -12.72
C GLN A 189 -8.59 -8.18 -12.67
N GLY A 190 -7.94 -8.21 -11.50
CA GLY A 190 -6.55 -8.63 -11.38
C GLY A 190 -5.56 -7.69 -12.08
N ARG A 191 -5.96 -6.43 -12.36
CA ARG A 191 -5.13 -5.47 -13.11
C ARG A 191 -3.74 -5.31 -12.51
N HIS A 192 -2.71 -5.26 -13.35
CA HIS A 192 -1.31 -5.04 -12.97
C HIS A 192 -0.64 -6.20 -12.24
N LEU A 193 -1.37 -7.27 -11.90
CA LEU A 193 -0.74 -8.45 -11.32
C LEU A 193 0.26 -9.08 -12.30
N ASP A 194 -0.02 -9.01 -13.60
CA ASP A 194 0.83 -9.39 -14.74
C ASP A 194 2.14 -8.58 -14.83
N GLN A 195 2.16 -7.40 -14.23
CA GLN A 195 3.36 -6.56 -14.09
C GLN A 195 4.12 -6.86 -12.79
N GLY A 196 3.59 -7.75 -11.94
CA GLY A 196 4.23 -8.22 -10.72
C GLY A 196 4.35 -7.17 -9.62
N PHE A 197 3.33 -6.32 -9.45
CA PHE A 197 3.18 -5.45 -8.27
C PHE A 197 1.73 -5.46 -7.73
N GLY A 198 1.58 -5.14 -6.45
CA GLY A 198 0.30 -4.92 -5.77
C GLY A 198 0.08 -5.85 -4.58
N GLY A 199 -1.11 -6.46 -4.49
CA GLY A 199 -1.52 -7.33 -3.39
C GLY A 199 -1.93 -6.55 -2.14
N ALA A 200 -1.00 -5.78 -1.59
CA ALA A 200 -1.22 -4.73 -0.61
C ALA A 200 -0.13 -3.68 -0.74
N PHE A 201 -0.37 -2.49 -0.19
CA PHE A 201 0.57 -1.39 -0.22
C PHE A 201 0.81 -0.85 1.18
N GLU A 202 1.99 -0.30 1.36
CA GLU A 202 2.47 0.21 2.63
C GLU A 202 2.99 1.64 2.45
N PHE A 203 2.86 2.45 3.50
CA PHE A 203 3.47 3.76 3.61
C PHE A 203 4.25 3.85 4.91
N ILE A 204 5.41 4.51 4.85
CA ILE A 204 6.19 4.88 6.03
C ILE A 204 6.42 6.38 5.95
N SER A 205 6.11 7.12 7.01
CA SER A 205 6.36 8.55 7.11
C SER A 205 7.30 8.86 8.28
N THR A 206 7.46 10.13 8.61
CA THR A 206 8.28 10.59 9.73
C THR A 206 7.43 11.23 10.80
N GLU A 207 7.71 10.88 12.06
CA GLU A 207 7.14 11.52 13.23
C GLU A 207 8.24 11.73 14.26
N ASN A 208 8.40 12.97 14.75
CA ASN A 208 9.32 13.33 15.84
C ASN A 208 10.77 12.81 15.67
N GLY A 209 11.30 12.76 14.44
CA GLY A 209 12.67 12.29 14.15
C GLY A 209 12.83 10.77 14.04
N SER A 210 11.73 10.04 13.97
CA SER A 210 11.68 8.60 13.72
C SER A 210 10.81 8.29 12.51
N PHE A 211 11.02 7.12 11.93
CA PHE A 211 10.14 6.59 10.90
C PHE A 211 9.00 5.80 11.53
N VAL A 212 7.79 6.05 11.03
CA VAL A 212 6.56 5.42 11.51
C VAL A 212 5.78 4.88 10.32
N SER A 213 5.30 3.64 10.43
CA SER A 213 4.37 3.10 9.45
C SER A 213 3.04 3.86 9.52
N PHE A 214 2.47 4.17 8.36
CA PHE A 214 1.11 4.68 8.27
C PHE A 214 0.15 3.53 8.58
N ASP A 215 -0.58 3.64 9.68
CA ASP A 215 -1.22 2.51 10.34
C ASP A 215 -2.74 2.69 10.44
N ARG A 216 -3.46 1.58 10.68
CA ARG A 216 -4.93 1.55 10.91
C ARG A 216 -5.73 2.28 9.83
N VAL A 217 -5.43 1.96 8.58
CA VAL A 217 -6.05 2.58 7.39
C VAL A 217 -7.14 1.66 6.85
N MET A 218 -8.31 2.23 6.59
CA MET A 218 -9.43 1.55 5.95
C MET A 218 -9.73 2.16 4.58
N ILE A 219 -9.89 1.31 3.57
CA ILE A 219 -10.32 1.67 2.22
C ILE A 219 -11.63 0.94 1.94
N VAL A 220 -12.69 1.70 1.74
CA VAL A 220 -14.05 1.20 1.50
C VAL A 220 -14.34 1.32 0.00
N PHE A 221 -14.60 0.20 -0.66
CA PHE A 221 -15.02 0.17 -2.05
C PHE A 221 -16.54 0.14 -2.12
N ARG A 222 -17.14 1.22 -2.59
CA ARG A 222 -18.59 1.36 -2.73
C ARG A 222 -18.97 1.55 -4.19
N ASP A 223 -19.85 0.68 -4.69
CA ASP A 223 -20.51 0.88 -5.96
C ASP A 223 -21.71 1.79 -5.83
N TYR A 224 -21.92 2.63 -6.84
CA TYR A 224 -23.11 3.46 -6.97
C TYR A 224 -23.76 3.37 -8.36
N TRP A 225 -25.07 3.63 -8.33
CA TRP A 225 -25.92 3.82 -9.50
C TRP A 225 -26.65 5.15 -9.38
N ASP A 226 -26.88 5.78 -10.51
CA ASP A 226 -27.75 6.94 -10.57
C ASP A 226 -29.22 6.50 -10.46
N VAL A 227 -30.10 7.38 -9.98
CA VAL A 227 -31.53 7.05 -9.79
C VAL A 227 -32.20 6.58 -11.07
N GLU A 228 -31.75 7.09 -12.22
CA GLU A 228 -32.23 6.73 -13.56
C GLU A 228 -31.89 5.27 -13.93
N GLU A 229 -30.88 4.69 -13.28
CA GLU A 229 -30.38 3.33 -13.48
C GLU A 229 -30.99 2.32 -12.48
N GLN A 230 -32.08 2.71 -11.78
CA GLN A 230 -32.81 1.87 -10.82
C GLN A 230 -33.08 0.44 -11.33
N ASN A 231 -33.34 0.27 -12.63
CA ASN A 231 -33.68 -1.04 -13.18
C ASN A 231 -32.49 -2.00 -13.17
N ASP A 232 -31.26 -1.48 -13.19
CA ASP A 232 -30.03 -2.28 -13.12
C ASP A 232 -29.71 -2.73 -11.69
N VAL A 233 -30.08 -1.91 -10.69
CA VAL A 233 -29.95 -2.23 -9.26
C VAL A 233 -30.68 -3.52 -8.87
N ARG A 234 -31.80 -3.83 -9.54
CA ARG A 234 -32.66 -5.00 -9.21
C ARG A 234 -31.97 -6.36 -9.41
N LYS A 235 -30.86 -6.41 -10.14
CA LYS A 235 -30.10 -7.64 -10.37
C LYS A 235 -29.21 -8.01 -9.16
N ASP A 236 -28.90 -7.05 -8.29
CA ASP A 236 -27.94 -7.17 -7.17
C ASP A 236 -28.54 -6.75 -5.81
N ALA A 237 -29.85 -6.94 -5.62
CA ALA A 237 -30.68 -6.28 -4.59
C ALA A 237 -30.30 -6.48 -3.10
N GLN A 238 -29.30 -7.31 -2.77
CA GLN A 238 -28.89 -7.49 -1.37
C GLN A 238 -27.96 -6.36 -0.94
N ASN A 239 -28.30 -5.71 0.18
CA ASN A 239 -27.51 -4.67 0.84
C ASN A 239 -27.32 -3.38 0.03
N VAL A 240 -28.21 -3.11 -0.94
CA VAL A 240 -28.25 -1.81 -1.62
C VAL A 240 -29.12 -0.83 -0.81
N SER A 241 -28.60 0.37 -0.59
CA SER A 241 -29.33 1.49 0.02
C SER A 241 -29.57 2.61 -1.00
N ARG A 242 -30.61 3.41 -0.79
CA ARG A 242 -30.87 4.62 -1.58
C ARG A 242 -30.81 5.84 -0.69
N VAL A 243 -30.06 6.86 -1.12
CA VAL A 243 -30.06 8.20 -0.53
C VAL A 243 -30.10 9.23 -1.65
N GLY A 244 -31.08 10.13 -1.59
CA GLY A 244 -31.32 11.12 -2.65
C GLY A 244 -31.47 10.46 -4.03
N ASN A 245 -30.56 10.83 -4.94
CA ASN A 245 -30.51 10.36 -6.32
C ASN A 245 -29.49 9.23 -6.55
N THR A 246 -29.02 8.60 -5.48
CA THR A 246 -27.96 7.59 -5.52
C THR A 246 -28.42 6.29 -4.88
N PHE A 247 -28.28 5.18 -5.60
CA PHE A 247 -28.27 3.84 -5.00
C PHE A 247 -26.82 3.43 -4.76
N SER A 248 -26.54 2.70 -3.67
CA SER A 248 -25.17 2.27 -3.39
C SER A 248 -25.07 0.99 -2.56
N LYS A 249 -23.92 0.33 -2.68
CA LYS A 249 -23.56 -0.90 -1.95
C LYS A 249 -22.05 -0.93 -1.69
N ILE A 250 -21.64 -1.36 -0.51
CA ILE A 250 -20.24 -1.71 -0.24
C ILE A 250 -19.92 -3.04 -0.90
N ASP A 251 -18.94 -3.03 -1.80
CA ASP A 251 -18.43 -4.21 -2.52
C ASP A 251 -17.38 -4.93 -1.67
N ALA A 252 -16.42 -4.18 -1.14
CA ALA A 252 -15.39 -4.71 -0.25
C ALA A 252 -14.80 -3.62 0.64
N VAL A 253 -14.17 -4.04 1.73
CA VAL A 253 -13.39 -3.17 2.61
C VAL A 253 -12.02 -3.76 2.83
N TYR A 254 -11.00 -2.92 2.71
CA TYR A 254 -9.59 -3.25 2.93
C TYR A 254 -9.11 -2.49 4.14
N TYR A 255 -8.56 -3.21 5.12
CA TYR A 255 -7.97 -2.61 6.31
C TYR A 255 -6.51 -3.01 6.37
N THR A 256 -5.62 -2.05 6.58
CA THR A 256 -4.19 -2.30 6.75
C THR A 256 -3.76 -1.80 8.11
N THR A 257 -3.08 -2.66 8.86
CA THR A 257 -2.46 -2.29 10.13
C THR A 257 -1.12 -2.99 10.33
N HIS A 258 -0.33 -2.55 11.29
CA HIS A 258 0.94 -3.16 11.64
C HIS A 258 0.83 -3.88 12.99
N PHE A 259 1.41 -5.07 13.03
CA PHE A 259 1.54 -5.84 14.26
C PHE A 259 2.98 -6.33 14.37
N ASP A 260 3.70 -5.86 15.40
CA ASP A 260 5.14 -5.96 15.52
C ASP A 260 5.85 -5.45 14.25
N HIS A 261 6.47 -6.35 13.50
CA HIS A 261 7.16 -6.08 12.24
C HIS A 261 6.35 -6.51 11.01
N ALA A 262 5.14 -7.04 11.18
CA ALA A 262 4.30 -7.51 10.08
C ALA A 262 3.30 -6.42 9.64
N LEU A 263 3.07 -6.32 8.34
CA LEU A 263 1.90 -5.67 7.77
C LEU A 263 0.76 -6.70 7.75
N ILE A 264 -0.33 -6.37 8.44
CA ILE A 264 -1.55 -7.15 8.47
C ILE A 264 -2.59 -6.48 7.57
N VAL A 265 -3.20 -7.26 6.69
CA VAL A 265 -4.21 -6.79 5.75
C VAL A 265 -5.47 -7.60 5.93
N GLY A 266 -6.56 -6.95 6.30
CA GLY A 266 -7.88 -7.54 6.34
C GLY A 266 -8.69 -7.15 5.11
N ARG A 267 -9.44 -8.11 4.56
CA ARG A 267 -10.41 -7.91 3.48
C ARG A 267 -11.78 -8.40 3.94
N TRP A 268 -12.75 -7.50 4.03
CA TRP A 268 -14.16 -7.84 4.23
C TRP A 268 -14.90 -7.76 2.90
N PHE A 269 -15.78 -8.72 2.67
CA PHE A 269 -16.63 -8.80 1.48
C PHE A 269 -17.96 -9.49 1.86
N PRO A 270 -19.02 -9.39 1.05
CA PRO A 270 -20.33 -9.93 1.42
C PRO A 270 -20.27 -11.39 1.88
N GLY A 271 -20.57 -11.61 3.17
CA GLY A 271 -20.64 -12.94 3.79
C GLY A 271 -19.33 -13.52 4.32
N SER A 272 -18.18 -12.84 4.23
CA SER A 272 -16.91 -13.38 4.73
C SER A 272 -15.84 -12.30 4.96
N HIS A 273 -14.76 -12.67 5.64
CA HIS A 273 -13.57 -11.85 5.79
C HIS A 273 -12.33 -12.74 5.68
N LYS A 274 -11.20 -12.14 5.29
CA LYS A 274 -9.89 -12.81 5.23
C LYS A 274 -8.80 -11.89 5.76
N MET A 275 -7.82 -12.48 6.45
CA MET A 275 -6.64 -11.79 6.96
C MET A 275 -5.39 -12.31 6.25
N PHE A 276 -4.47 -11.41 5.97
CA PHE A 276 -3.21 -11.68 5.29
C PHE A 276 -2.09 -11.01 6.07
N GLY A 277 -0.90 -11.62 6.07
CA GLY A 277 0.30 -11.08 6.70
C GLY A 277 1.43 -10.97 5.69
N ALA A 278 2.15 -9.86 5.74
CA ALA A 278 3.40 -9.66 5.02
C ALA A 278 4.49 -9.25 6.02
N VAL A 279 5.56 -10.03 6.09
CA VAL A 279 6.74 -9.72 6.92
C VAL A 279 7.88 -9.20 6.04
N PRO A 280 8.83 -8.42 6.59
CA PRO A 280 10.09 -8.13 5.94
C PRO A 280 10.82 -9.43 5.60
N PRO A 281 11.55 -9.47 4.48
CA PRO A 281 12.31 -10.66 4.13
C PRO A 281 13.44 -10.88 5.14
N PHE A 282 13.68 -12.15 5.46
CA PHE A 282 14.78 -12.60 6.33
C PHE A 282 14.76 -12.08 7.77
N SER A 283 13.67 -11.45 8.24
CA SER A 283 13.51 -11.17 9.67
C SER A 283 13.28 -12.50 10.40
N GLU A 284 14.17 -12.86 11.32
CA GLU A 284 14.01 -14.09 12.09
C GLU A 284 12.70 -14.02 12.90
N GLY A 285 11.85 -15.03 12.74
CA GLY A 285 10.47 -15.06 13.20
C GLY A 285 10.36 -14.85 14.70
N GLN A 286 10.16 -13.61 15.13
CA GLN A 286 9.49 -13.34 16.37
C GLN A 286 8.05 -13.81 16.21
N ALA A 287 7.64 -14.78 17.03
CA ALA A 287 6.25 -15.17 17.11
C ALA A 287 5.40 -13.92 17.39
N LEU A 288 4.35 -13.71 16.60
CA LEU A 288 3.39 -12.64 16.83
C LEU A 288 2.76 -12.87 18.22
N ALA A 289 3.21 -12.14 19.23
CA ALA A 289 2.94 -12.47 20.64
C ALA A 289 1.75 -11.69 21.24
N GLY A 290 0.88 -11.12 20.40
CA GLY A 290 -0.21 -10.28 20.86
C GLY A 290 -1.37 -10.19 19.88
N THR A 291 -2.49 -9.67 20.38
CA THR A 291 -3.68 -9.38 19.58
C THR A 291 -3.42 -8.12 18.75
N PRO A 292 -3.77 -8.09 17.45
CA PRO A 292 -3.71 -6.87 16.65
C PRO A 292 -4.42 -5.72 17.37
N ARG A 293 -3.82 -4.52 17.34
CA ARG A 293 -4.50 -3.31 17.85
C ARG A 293 -5.55 -2.89 16.83
N PHE A 294 -6.78 -3.36 17.03
CA PHE A 294 -7.91 -2.94 16.21
C PHE A 294 -8.30 -1.49 16.51
N GLY A 295 -8.65 -0.75 15.46
CA GLY A 295 -9.02 0.66 15.47
C GLY A 295 -8.86 1.25 14.07
N VAL A 296 -9.39 2.44 13.83
CA VAL A 296 -9.29 3.11 12.52
C VAL A 296 -8.82 4.53 12.73
N ASP A 297 -7.70 4.90 12.12
CA ASP A 297 -7.17 6.27 12.15
C ASP A 297 -7.50 7.03 10.86
N HIS A 298 -7.59 6.29 9.75
CA HIS A 298 -7.77 6.86 8.42
C HIS A 298 -8.78 6.04 7.64
N VAL A 299 -9.74 6.73 7.00
CA VAL A 299 -10.73 6.09 6.14
C VAL A 299 -10.82 6.80 4.80
N PHE A 300 -10.72 6.02 3.75
CA PHE A 300 -10.93 6.45 2.37
C PHE A 300 -12.07 5.65 1.76
N GLU A 301 -13.10 6.33 1.27
CA GLU A 301 -14.19 5.70 0.55
C GLU A 301 -14.08 5.96 -0.95
N VAL A 302 -13.89 4.90 -1.71
CA VAL A 302 -13.83 4.93 -3.17
C VAL A 302 -15.21 4.65 -3.72
N MET A 303 -15.83 5.70 -4.25
CA MET A 303 -17.12 5.64 -4.93
C MET A 303 -16.88 5.32 -6.40
N SER A 304 -17.23 4.10 -6.80
CA SER A 304 -17.13 3.63 -8.18
C SER A 304 -18.51 3.53 -8.81
N HIS A 305 -18.67 4.06 -10.01
CA HIS A 305 -19.88 3.80 -10.78
C HIS A 305 -19.94 2.30 -11.09
N HIS A 306 -21.11 1.67 -10.98
CA HIS A 306 -21.26 0.22 -11.16
C HIS A 306 -20.71 -0.29 -12.51
N SER A 307 -20.82 0.51 -13.57
CA SER A 307 -20.27 0.20 -14.90
C SER A 307 -18.75 0.37 -15.02
N GLY A 308 -18.07 0.84 -13.98
CA GLY A 308 -16.63 1.11 -13.96
C GLY A 308 -16.20 2.39 -14.70
N ARG A 309 -17.15 3.17 -15.24
CA ARG A 309 -16.84 4.37 -16.05
C ARG A 309 -16.21 5.53 -15.28
N ARG A 310 -16.43 5.61 -13.97
CA ARG A 310 -15.98 6.71 -13.09
C ARG A 310 -15.67 6.18 -11.71
N SER A 311 -14.64 6.73 -11.07
CA SER A 311 -14.35 6.52 -9.65
C SER A 311 -13.80 7.77 -9.00
N THR A 312 -14.22 8.03 -7.77
CA THR A 312 -13.76 9.15 -6.94
C THR A 312 -13.41 8.64 -5.55
N VAL A 313 -12.40 9.23 -4.93
CA VAL A 313 -11.95 8.88 -3.57
C VAL A 313 -12.32 10.03 -2.63
N PHE A 314 -12.94 9.70 -1.51
CA PHE A 314 -13.36 10.66 -0.49
C PHE A 314 -12.74 10.29 0.87
N ASP A 315 -12.24 11.29 1.59
CA ASP A 315 -11.83 11.12 2.99
C ASP A 315 -13.07 11.02 3.88
N ARG A 316 -13.05 10.11 4.85
CA ARG A 316 -14.16 9.86 5.79
C ARG A 316 -13.72 9.99 7.25
N VAL A 317 -14.69 10.19 8.12
CA VAL A 317 -14.48 10.25 9.58
C VAL A 317 -14.34 8.83 10.12
N PRO A 318 -13.23 8.49 10.81
CA PRO A 318 -13.00 7.13 11.30
C PRO A 318 -14.07 6.62 12.27
N ASP A 319 -14.65 7.49 13.11
CA ASP A 319 -15.68 7.15 14.10
C ASP A 319 -16.96 6.54 13.50
N GLU A 320 -17.15 6.64 12.17
CA GLU A 320 -18.26 5.98 11.46
C GLU A 320 -18.05 4.47 11.26
N TYR A 321 -16.84 3.95 11.55
CA TYR A 321 -16.43 2.57 11.31
C TYR A 321 -15.92 1.96 12.61
N ASP A 322 -16.58 0.90 13.08
CA ASP A 322 -16.30 0.32 14.40
C ASP A 322 -15.85 -1.15 14.31
N PHE A 323 -14.82 -1.49 15.08
CA PHE A 323 -14.34 -2.86 15.25
C PHE A 323 -14.75 -3.38 16.63
N GLU A 324 -15.68 -4.33 16.64
CA GLU A 324 -16.02 -5.10 17.84
C GLU A 324 -15.15 -6.36 17.89
N VAL A 325 -14.36 -6.52 18.96
CA VAL A 325 -13.63 -7.78 19.22
C VAL A 325 -14.50 -8.67 20.12
N ILE A 326 -14.97 -9.79 19.58
CA ILE A 326 -15.83 -10.75 20.28
C ILE A 326 -15.08 -12.09 20.40
N GLY A 327 -14.40 -12.29 21.52
CA GLY A 327 -13.55 -13.46 21.71
C GLY A 327 -12.31 -13.39 20.82
N GLU A 328 -12.14 -14.39 19.94
CA GLU A 328 -11.07 -14.42 18.92
C GLU A 328 -11.52 -13.81 17.57
N ASP A 329 -12.82 -13.56 17.41
CA ASP A 329 -13.39 -13.00 16.17
C ASP A 329 -13.42 -11.47 16.22
N THR A 330 -13.11 -10.85 15.09
CA THR A 330 -13.25 -9.39 14.91
C THR A 330 -14.42 -9.11 13.98
N ARG A 331 -15.39 -8.36 14.47
CA ARG A 331 -16.54 -7.89 13.71
C ARG A 331 -16.36 -6.43 13.32
N LEU A 332 -16.48 -6.15 12.04
CA LEU A 332 -16.46 -4.78 11.51
C LEU A 332 -17.89 -4.32 11.23
N THR A 333 -18.29 -3.22 11.85
CA THR A 333 -19.56 -2.54 11.57
C THR A 333 -19.32 -1.47 10.52
N LEU A 334 -20.06 -1.55 9.42
CA LEU A 334 -19.94 -0.65 8.27
C LEU A 334 -21.20 0.21 8.11
N PRO A 335 -21.07 1.49 7.73
CA PRO A 335 -22.20 2.32 7.36
C PRO A 335 -22.78 1.85 6.01
N MET A 336 -23.66 0.85 6.04
CA MET A 336 -24.23 0.26 4.82
C MET A 336 -25.03 1.28 4.00
N THR A 337 -25.69 2.23 4.66
CA THR A 337 -26.37 3.37 4.02
C THR A 337 -25.37 4.46 3.67
N LEU A 338 -25.46 4.99 2.44
CA LEU A 338 -24.63 6.12 2.01
C LEU A 338 -24.89 7.36 2.90
N PRO A 339 -23.87 7.96 3.53
CA PRO A 339 -24.03 9.22 4.25
C PRO A 339 -24.51 10.35 3.33
N VAL A 340 -25.38 11.24 3.83
CA VAL A 340 -25.99 12.32 3.03
C VAL A 340 -24.95 13.32 2.52
N ASP A 341 -23.95 13.63 3.34
CA ASP A 341 -22.82 14.48 2.98
C ASP A 341 -21.98 13.87 1.84
N LEU A 342 -21.78 12.55 1.86
CA LEU A 342 -21.06 11.84 0.81
C LEU A 342 -21.85 11.82 -0.51
N GLU A 343 -23.18 11.71 -0.44
CA GLU A 343 -24.05 11.87 -1.62
C GLU A 343 -23.90 13.25 -2.24
N ILE A 344 -23.96 14.31 -1.42
CA ILE A 344 -23.81 15.69 -1.88
C ILE A 344 -22.42 15.90 -2.52
N ALA A 345 -21.36 15.36 -1.91
CA ALA A 345 -20.00 15.45 -2.43
C ALA A 345 -19.88 14.74 -3.78
N LEU A 346 -20.41 13.53 -3.91
CA LEU A 346 -20.45 12.80 -5.18
C LEU A 346 -21.17 13.60 -6.27
N ARG A 347 -22.33 14.21 -5.95
CA ARG A 347 -23.09 14.98 -6.95
C ARG A 347 -22.34 16.23 -7.43
N LYS A 348 -21.58 16.88 -6.55
CA LYS A 348 -20.71 18.01 -6.91
C LYS A 348 -19.59 17.59 -7.85
N GLU A 349 -18.94 16.45 -7.58
CA GLU A 349 -17.86 15.91 -8.42
C GLU A 349 -18.33 15.48 -9.82
N LEU A 350 -19.62 15.16 -9.98
CA LEU A 350 -20.20 14.72 -11.24
C LEU A 350 -20.74 15.86 -12.12
N THR A 351 -20.83 17.08 -11.58
CA THR A 351 -21.35 18.28 -12.27
C THR A 351 -20.19 19.07 -12.86
#